data_AF-A0A1A2VB19-F1
#
_entry.id   AF-A0A1A2VB19-F1
#
_cell.length_a   1.000
_cell.length_b   1.000
_cell.length_c   1.000
_cell.angle_alpha   90.00
_cell.angle_beta   90.00
_cell.angle_gamma   90.00
#
_symmetry.space_group_name_H-M   'P 1'
#
loop_
_entity.id
_entity.type
_entity.pdbx_description
1 polymer ?
#
loop_
_entity_poly.entity_id
_entity_poly.type
_entity_poly.pdbx_seq_one_letter_code
_entity_poly.pdbx_strand_id
1 'polypeptide(L)'
;MAPESRVQVNIDDDVEFLREQIKRLQELAQQKGPADVFGDEDVYDLSVRWGTALAGRLPRIAHYSSIGLLTDADERRFQSLLDELRAVSPLIDRFKLTRPNLTNSSGEGVGRKRRATKRRRLSRA
;
A
#
# COMPACT_ATOMS: atom_id res chain seq x y z
N MET A 1 3.81 21.45 -29.00
CA MET A 1 3.14 20.56 -28.02
C MET A 1 3.60 21.01 -26.64
N ALA A 2 2.69 21.52 -25.81
CA ALA A 2 3.02 21.84 -24.42
C ALA A 2 3.11 20.51 -23.64
N PRO A 3 4.12 20.33 -22.76
CA PRO A 3 4.14 19.16 -21.90
C PRO A 3 2.92 19.24 -20.99
N GLU A 4 2.08 18.21 -21.03
CA GLU A 4 0.95 18.09 -20.13
C GLU A 4 1.51 18.07 -18.71
N SER A 5 1.21 19.12 -17.94
CA SER A 5 1.62 19.25 -16.55
C SER A 5 0.99 18.07 -15.81
N ARG A 6 1.74 16.97 -15.65
CA ARG A 6 1.28 15.81 -14.88
C ARG A 6 0.95 16.34 -13.50
N VAL A 7 -0.31 16.24 -13.11
CA VAL A 7 -0.75 16.55 -11.75
C VAL A 7 0.06 15.63 -10.82
N GLN A 8 1.06 16.19 -10.13
CA GLN A 8 1.83 15.46 -9.15
C GLN A 8 0.90 15.14 -7.97
N VAL A 9 0.78 13.86 -7.65
CA VAL A 9 0.01 13.40 -6.50
C VAL A 9 0.91 13.44 -5.27
N ASN A 10 0.40 13.97 -4.16
CA ASN A 10 1.11 13.94 -2.89
C ASN A 10 0.74 12.67 -2.12
N ILE A 11 1.74 11.93 -1.65
CA ILE A 11 1.59 10.71 -0.82
C ILE A 11 2.21 10.84 0.57
N ASP A 12 2.75 12.02 0.93
CA ASP A 12 3.53 12.21 2.16
C ASP A 12 2.73 11.80 3.40
N ASP A 13 1.50 12.30 3.54
CA ASP A 13 0.60 11.96 4.65
C ASP A 13 0.31 10.45 4.74
N ASP A 14 0.24 9.77 3.58
CA ASP A 14 -0.07 8.35 3.53
C ASP A 14 1.11 7.50 3.97
N VAL A 15 2.30 7.83 3.48
CA VAL A 15 3.54 7.17 3.85
C VAL A 15 3.86 7.42 5.32
N GLU A 16 3.72 8.67 5.79
CA GLU A 16 3.95 9.01 7.19
C GLU A 16 3.00 8.26 8.12
N PHE A 17 1.70 8.24 7.80
CA PHE A 17 0.72 7.53 8.61
C PHE A 17 1.00 6.02 8.69
N LEU A 18 1.36 5.39 7.57
CA LEU A 18 1.69 3.96 7.53
C LEU A 18 2.94 3.66 8.36
N ARG A 19 3.98 4.49 8.25
CA ARG A 19 5.20 4.36 9.06
C ARG A 19 4.95 4.55 10.54
N GLU A 20 4.08 5.49 10.90
CA GLU A 20 3.69 5.68 12.29
C GLU A 20 3.04 4.41 12.86
N GLN A 21 2.19 3.73 12.10
CA GLN A 21 1.57 2.49 12.58
C GLN A 21 2.58 1.33 12.67
N ILE A 22 3.54 1.25 11.74
CA ILE A 22 4.66 0.28 11.82
C ILE A 22 5.49 0.53 13.08
N LYS A 23 5.81 1.80 13.37
CA LYS A 23 6.56 2.19 14.55
C LYS A 23 5.80 1.82 15.83
N ARG A 24 4.50 2.14 15.91
CA ARG A 24 3.64 1.74 17.04
C ARG A 24 3.63 0.22 17.24
N LEU A 25 3.53 -0.56 16.16
CA LEU A 25 3.59 -2.02 16.24
C LEU A 25 4.92 -2.51 16.84
N GLN A 26 6.03 -1.92 16.43
CA GLN A 26 7.35 -2.25 16.97
C GLN A 26 7.48 -1.85 18.45
N GLU A 27 7.05 -0.64 18.81
CA GLU A 27 7.06 -0.17 20.21
C GLU A 27 6.21 -1.07 21.11
N LEU A 28 5.02 -1.46 20.65
CA LEU A 28 4.13 -2.36 21.36
C LEU A 28 4.72 -3.77 21.51
N ALA A 29 5.44 -4.25 20.49
CA ALA A 29 6.17 -5.51 20.55
C ALA A 29 7.31 -5.54 21.56
N GLN A 30 7.92 -4.38 21.85
CA GLN A 30 8.97 -4.23 22.87
C GLN A 30 8.38 -4.14 24.28
N GLN A 31 7.23 -3.48 24.43
CA GLN A 31 6.57 -3.31 25.72
C GLN A 31 5.91 -4.60 26.20
N LYS A 32 5.30 -5.36 25.29
CA LYS A 32 4.54 -6.57 25.63
C LYS A 32 5.39 -7.81 25.39
N GLY A 33 5.45 -8.71 26.37
CA GLY A 33 6.09 -10.02 26.20
C GLY A 33 5.31 -10.94 25.26
N PRO A 34 5.87 -12.08 24.82
CA PRO A 34 5.22 -13.00 23.88
C PRO A 34 3.82 -13.48 24.32
N ALA A 35 3.54 -13.45 25.63
CA ALA A 35 2.28 -13.88 26.23
C ALA A 35 1.26 -12.75 26.49
N ASP A 36 1.65 -11.47 26.42
CA ASP A 36 0.86 -10.33 26.94
C ASP A 36 0.03 -9.63 25.86
N VAL A 37 -0.55 -10.38 24.91
CA VAL A 37 -1.14 -9.80 23.69
C VAL A 37 -2.67 -9.70 23.75
N PHE A 38 -3.33 -10.32 24.73
CA PHE A 38 -4.81 -10.43 24.76
C PHE A 38 -5.47 -9.42 25.71
N GLY A 39 -6.43 -8.64 25.20
CA GLY A 39 -7.31 -7.78 26.02
C GLY A 39 -6.84 -6.35 26.23
N ASP A 40 -5.80 -5.92 25.50
CA ASP A 40 -5.15 -4.63 25.69
C ASP A 40 -5.72 -3.54 24.76
N GLU A 41 -6.08 -2.40 25.34
CA GLU A 41 -6.64 -1.24 24.62
C GLU A 41 -5.70 -0.75 23.51
N ASP A 42 -4.38 -0.77 23.75
CA ASP A 42 -3.38 -0.33 22.76
C ASP A 42 -3.37 -1.24 21.53
N VAL A 43 -3.58 -2.55 21.72
CA VAL A 43 -3.63 -3.52 20.62
C VAL A 43 -4.90 -3.32 19.81
N TYR A 44 -6.03 -3.05 20.47
CA TYR A 44 -7.29 -2.78 19.80
C TYR A 44 -7.20 -1.50 18.96
N ASP A 45 -6.72 -0.41 19.55
CA ASP A 45 -6.55 0.87 18.86
C ASP A 45 -5.61 0.76 17.65
N LEU A 46 -4.48 0.06 17.82
CA LEU A 46 -3.57 -0.23 16.73
C LEU A 46 -4.26 -1.05 15.64
N SER A 47 -5.06 -2.07 16.00
CA SER A 47 -5.74 -2.93 15.02
C SER A 47 -6.72 -2.15 14.13
N VAL A 48 -7.47 -1.20 14.71
CA VAL A 48 -8.42 -0.36 13.98
C VAL A 48 -7.69 0.57 13.01
N ARG A 49 -6.64 1.25 13.48
CA ARG A 49 -5.82 2.15 12.64
C ARG A 49 -5.10 1.39 11.55
N TRP A 50 -4.56 0.23 11.87
CA TRP A 50 -3.87 -0.66 10.94
C TRP A 50 -4.80 -1.11 9.81
N GLY A 51 -6.00 -1.62 10.15
CA GLY A 51 -7.00 -2.01 9.16
C GLY A 51 -7.40 -0.86 8.23
N THR A 52 -7.61 0.33 8.80
CA THR A 52 -7.93 1.54 8.02
C THR A 52 -6.81 1.92 7.06
N ALA A 53 -5.55 1.85 7.52
CA ALA A 53 -4.39 2.16 6.70
C ALA A 53 -4.28 1.19 5.50
N LEU A 54 -4.50 -0.10 5.74
CA LEU A 54 -4.38 -1.15 4.73
C LEU A 54 -5.56 -1.21 3.75
N ALA A 55 -6.75 -0.78 4.16
CA ALA A 55 -7.92 -0.74 3.28
C ALA A 55 -7.99 0.55 2.43
N GLY A 56 -7.39 1.64 2.91
CA GLY A 56 -7.51 2.96 2.26
C GLY A 56 -6.19 3.49 1.70
N ARG A 57 -5.23 3.77 2.58
CA ARG A 57 -4.01 4.51 2.23
C ARG A 57 -3.04 3.67 1.40
N LEU A 58 -2.76 2.44 1.82
CA LEU A 58 -1.84 1.55 1.10
C LEU A 58 -2.32 1.25 -0.34
N PRO A 59 -3.61 0.89 -0.57
CA PRO A 59 -4.11 0.67 -1.94
C PRO A 59 -4.10 1.93 -2.80
N ARG A 60 -4.29 3.12 -2.20
CA ARG A 60 -4.20 4.39 -2.92
C ARG A 60 -2.78 4.67 -3.41
N ILE A 61 -1.75 4.52 -2.57
CA ILE A 61 -0.35 4.69 -3.01
C ILE A 61 -0.01 3.64 -4.08
N ALA A 62 -0.40 2.39 -3.87
CA ALA A 62 -0.20 1.31 -4.85
C ALA A 62 -0.87 1.62 -6.19
N HIS A 63 -2.06 2.24 -6.16
CA HIS A 63 -2.74 2.70 -7.37
C HIS A 63 -1.89 3.75 -8.11
N TYR A 64 -1.43 4.81 -7.42
CA TYR A 64 -0.60 5.86 -8.04
C TYR A 64 0.72 5.34 -8.61
N SER A 65 1.38 4.42 -7.91
CA SER A 65 2.57 3.72 -8.42
C SER A 65 2.23 2.97 -9.71
N SER A 66 1.15 2.18 -9.72
CA SER A 66 0.76 1.36 -10.88
C SER A 66 0.43 2.15 -12.15
N ILE A 67 0.01 3.41 -12.02
CA ILE A 67 -0.31 4.30 -13.14
C ILE A 67 0.80 5.33 -13.43
N GLY A 68 1.94 5.23 -12.74
CA GLY A 68 3.12 6.08 -12.99
C GLY A 68 2.94 7.54 -12.58
N LEU A 69 2.14 7.81 -11.55
CA LEU A 69 1.93 9.17 -11.01
C LEU A 69 2.91 9.55 -9.89
N LEU A 70 3.65 8.58 -9.33
CA LEU A 70 4.69 8.86 -8.33
C LEU A 70 5.95 9.43 -8.98
N THR A 71 6.61 10.35 -8.28
CA THR A 71 7.96 10.75 -8.63
C THR A 71 8.95 9.61 -8.33
N ASP A 72 10.14 9.64 -8.91
CA ASP A 72 11.17 8.64 -8.60
C ASP A 72 11.52 8.59 -7.09
N ALA A 73 11.43 9.74 -6.41
CA ALA A 73 11.64 9.82 -4.96
C ALA A 73 10.50 9.14 -4.20
N ASP A 74 9.25 9.39 -4.60
CA ASP A 74 8.06 8.80 -3.98
C ASP A 74 7.95 7.31 -4.24
N GLU A 75 8.34 6.85 -5.42
CA GLU A 75 8.41 5.42 -5.75
C GLU A 75 9.43 4.72 -4.83
N ARG A 76 10.62 5.30 -4.63
CA ARG A 76 11.61 4.76 -3.68
C ARG A 76 11.08 4.71 -2.25
N ARG A 77 10.37 5.76 -1.81
CA ARG A 77 9.73 5.79 -0.48
C ARG A 77 8.67 4.71 -0.35
N PHE A 78 7.88 4.49 -1.39
CA PHE A 78 6.85 3.46 -1.40
C PHE A 78 7.45 2.05 -1.35
N GLN A 79 8.50 1.77 -2.14
CA GLN A 79 9.20 0.48 -2.09
C GLN A 79 9.82 0.22 -0.70
N SER A 80 10.47 1.24 -0.11
CA SER A 80 10.98 1.17 1.26
C SER A 80 9.87 0.84 2.27
N LEU A 81 8.69 1.47 2.14
CA LEU A 81 7.55 1.19 3.01
C LEU A 81 7.07 -0.27 2.89
N LEU A 82 7.05 -0.81 1.68
CA LEU A 82 6.66 -2.21 1.44
C LEU A 82 7.67 -3.18 2.07
N ASP A 83 8.96 -2.86 2.00
CA ASP A 83 10.00 -3.64 2.68
C ASP A 83 9.87 -3.57 4.21
N GLU A 84 9.58 -2.39 4.76
CA GLU A 84 9.28 -2.23 6.20
C GLU A 84 8.06 -3.09 6.61
N LEU A 85 6.98 -3.09 5.81
CA LEU A 85 5.80 -3.93 6.04
C LEU A 85 6.11 -5.44 5.99
N ARG A 86 6.99 -5.88 5.06
CA ARG A 86 7.46 -7.27 5.01
C ARG A 86 8.26 -7.62 6.26
N ALA A 87 9.15 -6.73 6.70
CA ALA A 87 10.01 -6.96 7.86
C ALA A 87 9.21 -7.13 9.15
N VAL A 88 8.08 -6.42 9.31
CA VAL A 88 7.22 -6.56 10.50
C VAL A 88 6.14 -7.65 10.38
N SER A 89 6.13 -8.45 9.33
CA SER A 89 5.17 -9.55 9.15
C SER A 89 5.07 -10.51 10.36
N PRO A 90 6.18 -10.89 11.04
CA PRO A 90 6.09 -11.72 12.23
C PRO A 90 5.33 -11.05 13.39
N LEU A 91 5.43 -9.72 13.51
CA LEU A 91 4.70 -8.95 14.51
C LEU A 91 3.22 -8.84 14.14
N ILE A 92 2.91 -8.62 12.85
CA ILE A 92 1.53 -8.63 12.35
C ILE A 92 0.83 -9.94 12.74
N ASP A 93 1.52 -11.08 12.56
CA ASP A 93 0.99 -12.39 12.93
C ASP A 93 0.84 -12.55 14.45
N ARG A 94 1.86 -12.16 15.22
CA ARG A 94 1.84 -12.20 16.69
C ARG A 94 0.68 -11.41 17.28
N PHE A 95 0.43 -10.21 16.76
CA PHE A 95 -0.64 -9.32 17.19
C PHE A 95 -1.97 -9.56 16.47
N LYS A 96 -2.05 -10.59 15.62
CA LYS A 96 -3.25 -10.96 14.83
C LYS A 96 -3.82 -9.79 14.03
N LEU A 97 -2.95 -8.92 13.52
CA LEU A 97 -3.33 -7.77 12.70
C LEU A 97 -3.66 -8.20 11.27
N THR A 98 -4.40 -7.34 10.56
CA THR A 98 -4.70 -7.55 9.14
C THR A 98 -3.41 -7.58 8.33
N ARG A 99 -3.24 -8.58 7.46
CA ARG A 99 -2.05 -8.69 6.61
C ARG A 99 -2.11 -7.71 5.42
N PRO A 100 -1.02 -6.97 5.13
CA PRO A 100 -0.96 -6.08 3.98
C PRO A 100 -0.94 -6.87 2.67
N ASN A 101 -1.70 -6.42 1.67
CA ASN A 101 -1.63 -6.96 0.32
C ASN A 101 -0.53 -6.26 -0.48
N LEU A 102 0.61 -6.95 -0.67
CA LEU A 102 1.80 -6.39 -1.30
C LEU A 102 1.93 -6.76 -2.79
N THR A 103 0.96 -7.47 -3.39
CA THR A 103 1.10 -8.07 -4.73
C THR A 103 1.22 -7.06 -5.87
N ASN A 104 0.84 -5.80 -5.66
CA ASN A 104 0.96 -4.75 -6.70
C ASN A 104 2.36 -4.12 -6.79
N SER A 105 3.31 -4.55 -5.97
CA SER A 105 4.65 -3.94 -5.89
C SER A 105 5.76 -4.71 -6.59
N SER A 106 5.57 -6.01 -6.82
CA SER A 106 6.51 -6.79 -7.63
C SER A 106 6.22 -6.45 -9.09
N GLY A 107 7.16 -5.76 -9.73
CA GLY A 107 7.18 -5.51 -11.16
C GLY A 107 7.30 -6.79 -11.99
N GLU A 108 6.33 -7.69 -11.91
CA GLU A 108 6.05 -8.67 -12.96
C GLU A 108 5.30 -7.95 -14.09
N GLY A 109 6.05 -7.24 -14.93
CA GLY A 109 5.49 -6.67 -16.15
C GLY A 109 5.19 -7.77 -17.17
N VAL A 110 3.94 -7.91 -17.62
CA VAL A 110 3.64 -8.39 -18.99
C VAL A 110 2.35 -7.73 -19.49
N GLY A 111 2.47 -7.05 -20.63
CA GLY A 111 1.46 -6.19 -21.23
C GLY A 111 0.07 -6.83 -21.38
N ARG A 112 -0.94 -6.10 -20.88
CA ARG A 112 -2.32 -6.31 -21.30
C ARG A 112 -2.43 -5.83 -22.75
N LYS A 113 -2.17 -6.75 -23.69
CA LYS A 113 -2.41 -6.57 -25.12
C LYS A 113 -3.79 -5.94 -25.30
N ARG A 114 -3.83 -4.68 -25.73
CA ARG A 114 -5.02 -4.05 -26.28
C ARG A 114 -5.45 -4.91 -27.46
N ARG A 115 -6.46 -5.74 -27.26
CA ARG A 115 -7.05 -6.56 -28.32
C ARG A 115 -7.83 -5.60 -29.22
N ALA A 116 -7.12 -4.98 -30.17
CA ALA A 116 -7.72 -4.34 -31.30
C ALA A 116 -8.50 -5.39 -32.09
N THR A 117 -9.82 -5.43 -31.92
CA THR A 117 -10.71 -6.19 -32.80
C THR A 117 -11.60 -5.21 -33.54
N LYS A 118 -11.04 -4.76 -34.67
CA LYS A 118 -11.64 -4.69 -36.00
C LYS A 118 -13.11 -4.26 -36.06
N ARG A 119 -13.28 -3.03 -36.58
CA ARG A 119 -14.48 -2.50 -37.25
C ARG A 119 -15.30 -3.58 -37.94
N ARG A 120 -16.62 -3.59 -37.70
CA ARG A 120 -17.59 -3.93 -38.75
C ARG A 120 -18.65 -2.85 -38.78
N ARG A 121 -18.51 -1.94 -39.75
CA ARG A 121 -19.61 -1.12 -40.23
C ARG A 121 -20.70 -2.08 -40.73
N LEU A 122 -21.90 -1.96 -40.20
CA LEU A 122 -23.10 -2.41 -40.89
C LEU A 122 -23.83 -1.14 -41.31
N SER A 123 -23.62 -0.79 -42.57
CA SER A 123 -24.46 0.16 -43.29
C SER A 123 -25.84 -0.46 -43.47
N ARG A 124 -26.85 0.39 -43.28
CA ARG A 124 -28.24 0.22 -43.72
C ARG A 124 -28.33 -0.38 -45.12
N ALA A 125 -29.28 -1.29 -45.30
CA ALA A 125 -30.18 -1.34 -46.44
C ALA A 125 -31.56 -1.66 -45.88
#